data_AF-A0A4P9XV44-F1
#
_entry.id   AF-A0A4P9XV44-F1
#
_cell.length_a   1.000
_cell.length_b   1.000
_cell.length_c   1.000
_cell.angle_alpha   90.00
_cell.angle_beta   90.00
_cell.angle_gamma   90.00
#
_symmetry.space_group_name_H-M   'P 1'
#
loop_
_entity.id
_entity.type
_entity.pdbx_description
1 polymer ?
#
loop_
_entity_poly.entity_id
_entity_poly.type
_entity_poly.pdbx_seq_one_letter_code
_entity_poly.pdbx_strand_id
1 'polypeptide(L)'
;GALQDVQFRKKWDLEEYKKRAVEREERDKELMVNDERRRQGLPPKRRRQDAGEEEEEAPRELLKQREGKLNLESRVGKTHLALATSGPRQPGFYCDACDCVLKDSISYLDHINGRRHQRNLGHEMNVERSTLEQVKARLAVLKAKKAQPKKAYG
;
A
#
# COMPACT_ATOMS: atom_id res chain seq x y z
N GLY A 1 8.36 -2.20 -60.96
CA GLY A 1 8.11 -2.17 -59.52
C GLY A 1 6.97 -3.11 -59.17
N ALA A 2 7.28 -4.36 -58.82
CA ALA A 2 6.28 -5.41 -58.54
C ALA A 2 6.50 -6.10 -57.18
N LEU A 3 7.21 -5.45 -56.24
CA LEU A 3 7.54 -6.00 -54.92
C LEU A 3 6.74 -5.38 -53.76
N GLN A 4 5.88 -4.39 -54.03
CA GLN A 4 5.10 -3.69 -52.99
C GLN A 4 3.65 -4.19 -52.87
N ASP A 5 3.14 -5.00 -53.82
CA ASP A 5 1.72 -5.38 -53.90
C ASP A 5 1.29 -6.55 -52.97
N VAL A 6 2.21 -7.07 -52.15
CA VAL A 6 1.95 -8.17 -51.20
C VAL A 6 2.09 -7.76 -49.73
N GLN A 7 2.25 -6.46 -49.46
CA GLN A 7 2.40 -5.95 -48.09
C GLN A 7 1.09 -5.82 -47.29
N PHE A 8 -0.07 -5.96 -47.94
CA PHE A 8 -1.39 -5.98 -47.29
C PHE A 8 -1.72 -7.32 -46.61
N ARG A 9 -0.92 -8.36 -46.83
CA ARG A 9 -1.19 -9.70 -46.28
C ARG A 9 -0.65 -9.79 -44.86
N LYS A 10 -1.53 -10.06 -43.89
CA LYS A 10 -1.18 -10.23 -42.47
C LYS A 10 -0.05 -11.25 -42.32
N LYS A 11 1.16 -10.77 -42.03
CA LYS A 11 2.31 -11.61 -41.73
C LYS A 11 2.16 -12.08 -40.28
N TRP A 12 2.07 -13.39 -40.09
CA TRP A 12 2.05 -13.97 -38.76
C TRP A 12 3.48 -13.96 -38.25
N ASP A 13 3.72 -13.22 -37.17
CA ASP A 13 5.01 -13.21 -36.50
C ASP A 13 5.18 -14.51 -35.71
N LEU A 14 5.96 -15.46 -36.24
CA LEU A 14 6.16 -16.76 -35.59
C LEU A 14 6.72 -16.63 -34.18
N GLU A 15 7.50 -15.58 -33.87
CA GLU A 15 8.06 -15.40 -32.52
C GLU A 15 6.99 -14.94 -31.53
N GLU A 16 6.12 -14.00 -31.92
CA GLU A 16 5.00 -13.55 -31.10
C GLU A 16 4.06 -14.72 -30.76
N TYR A 17 3.73 -15.53 -31.76
CA TYR A 17 2.84 -16.68 -31.57
C TYR A 17 3.48 -17.80 -30.74
N LYS A 18 4.78 -18.03 -30.88
CA LYS A 18 5.52 -18.97 -30.01
C LYS A 18 5.53 -18.48 -28.56
N LYS A 19 5.80 -17.19 -28.31
CA LYS A 19 5.74 -16.60 -26.96
C LYS A 19 4.34 -16.71 -26.36
N ARG A 20 3.31 -16.43 -27.16
CA ARG A 20 1.91 -16.51 -26.74
C ARG A 20 1.46 -17.94 -26.44
N ALA A 21 1.99 -18.93 -27.15
CA ALA A 21 1.73 -20.34 -26.87
C ALA A 21 2.37 -20.77 -25.54
N VAL A 22 3.64 -20.40 -25.31
CA VAL A 22 4.33 -20.67 -24.04
C VAL A 22 3.60 -20.01 -22.86
N GLU A 23 3.21 -18.74 -22.99
CA GLU A 23 2.48 -18.01 -21.94
C GLU A 23 1.13 -18.68 -21.60
N ARG A 24 0.44 -19.23 -22.61
CA ARG A 24 -0.81 -19.97 -22.40
C ARG A 24 -0.55 -21.28 -21.66
N GLU A 25 0.45 -22.06 -22.07
CA GLU A 25 0.80 -23.31 -21.40
C GLU A 25 1.22 -23.10 -19.94
N GLU A 26 1.99 -22.04 -19.66
CA GLU A 26 2.38 -21.69 -18.29
C GLU A 26 1.16 -21.31 -17.44
N ARG A 27 0.24 -20.53 -18.01
CA ARG A 27 -1.01 -20.16 -17.33
C ARG A 27 -1.88 -21.38 -17.02
N ASP A 28 -2.01 -22.31 -17.97
CA ASP A 28 -2.80 -23.52 -17.79
C ASP A 28 -2.17 -24.46 -16.73
N LYS A 29 -0.84 -24.61 -16.74
CA LYS A 29 -0.10 -25.34 -15.70
C LYS A 29 -0.29 -24.72 -14.31
N GLU A 30 -0.26 -23.40 -14.20
CA GLU A 30 -0.50 -22.70 -12.93
C GLU A 30 -1.91 -22.91 -12.40
N LEU A 31 -2.92 -22.85 -13.27
CA LEU A 31 -4.32 -23.10 -12.90
C LEU A 31 -4.52 -24.52 -12.40
N MET A 32 -3.90 -25.51 -13.07
CA MET A 32 -3.96 -26.91 -12.64
C MET A 32 -3.35 -27.12 -11.24
N VAL A 33 -2.19 -26.52 -10.99
CA VAL A 33 -1.51 -26.55 -9.68
C VAL A 33 -2.32 -25.81 -8.59
N ASN A 34 -3.08 -24.78 -8.97
CA ASN A 34 -3.98 -24.06 -8.06
C ASN A 34 -5.20 -24.88 -7.70
N ASP A 35 -5.81 -25.54 -8.69
CA ASP A 35 -6.98 -26.40 -8.51
C ASP A 35 -6.66 -27.60 -7.61
N GLU A 36 -5.50 -28.23 -7.82
CA GLU A 36 -5.02 -29.31 -6.96
C GLU A 36 -4.84 -28.86 -5.51
N ARG A 37 -4.28 -27.66 -5.28
CA ARG A 37 -4.17 -27.12 -3.92
C ARG A 37 -5.50 -26.77 -3.28
N ARG A 38 -6.45 -26.24 -4.05
CA ARG A 38 -7.81 -26.00 -3.58
C ARG A 38 -8.47 -27.30 -3.13
N ARG A 39 -8.28 -28.40 -3.86
CA ARG A 39 -8.75 -29.74 -3.46
C ARG A 39 -8.10 -30.22 -2.16
N GLN A 40 -6.83 -29.89 -1.95
CA GLN A 40 -6.10 -30.18 -0.70
C GLN A 40 -6.44 -29.20 0.45
N GLY A 41 -7.26 -28.17 0.21
CA GLY A 41 -7.60 -27.14 1.20
C GLY A 41 -6.50 -26.09 1.43
N LEU A 42 -5.44 -26.08 0.63
CA LEU A 42 -4.38 -25.08 0.69
C LEU A 42 -4.74 -23.83 -0.14
N PRO A 43 -4.27 -22.64 0.28
CA PRO A 43 -4.45 -21.43 -0.50
C PRO A 43 -3.71 -21.50 -1.85
N PRO A 44 -4.21 -20.78 -2.88
CA PRO A 44 -3.58 -20.69 -4.20
C PRO A 44 -2.11 -20.25 -4.13
N LYS A 45 -1.21 -20.79 -4.97
CA LYS A 45 0.12 -20.16 -5.16
C LYS A 45 -0.14 -18.80 -5.78
N ARG A 46 0.35 -17.77 -5.12
CA ARG A 46 0.54 -16.47 -5.78
C ARG A 46 1.73 -16.60 -6.72
N ARG A 47 1.67 -15.96 -7.90
CA ARG A 47 2.85 -15.84 -8.76
C ARG A 47 3.95 -15.15 -7.95
N ARG A 48 5.22 -15.50 -8.18
CA ARG A 48 6.40 -14.90 -7.51
C ARG A 48 6.54 -13.38 -7.74
N GLN A 49 5.75 -12.82 -8.65
CA GLN A 49 5.63 -11.38 -8.89
C GLN A 49 4.59 -10.72 -7.95
N ASP A 50 3.58 -11.46 -7.47
CA ASP A 50 2.53 -10.99 -6.55
C ASP A 50 2.75 -11.42 -5.09
N ALA A 51 3.38 -12.58 -4.89
CA ALA A 51 4.12 -12.90 -3.68
C ALA A 51 5.52 -12.38 -3.95
N GLY A 52 5.74 -11.11 -3.63
CA GLY A 52 7.05 -10.47 -3.69
C GLY A 52 8.09 -11.48 -3.25
N GLU A 53 9.14 -11.58 -4.06
CA GLU A 53 10.30 -12.36 -3.75
C GLU A 53 10.58 -12.21 -2.26
N GLU A 54 10.69 -13.34 -1.55
CA GLU A 54 11.42 -13.41 -0.29
C GLU A 54 12.91 -13.13 -0.62
N GLU A 55 13.20 -12.06 -1.36
CA GLU A 55 14.37 -11.24 -1.07
C GLU A 55 14.24 -10.89 0.39
N GLU A 56 15.35 -10.95 1.11
CA GLU A 56 15.47 -10.53 2.50
C GLU A 56 14.92 -9.09 2.62
N GLU A 57 13.61 -8.96 2.81
CA GLU A 57 12.96 -7.68 3.03
C GLU A 57 13.62 -7.16 4.30
N ALA A 58 14.42 -6.10 4.15
CA ALA A 58 15.16 -5.48 5.24
C ALA A 58 14.24 -5.43 6.47
N PRO A 59 14.72 -5.84 7.65
CA PRO A 59 13.88 -6.09 8.82
C PRO A 59 12.98 -4.89 9.02
N ARG A 60 11.69 -5.09 8.71
CA ARG A 60 10.71 -4.02 8.77
C ARG A 60 10.67 -3.52 10.20
N GLU A 61 10.79 -2.21 10.36
CA GLU A 61 10.83 -1.66 11.71
C GLU A 61 9.49 -1.93 12.41
N LEU A 62 9.56 -2.25 13.69
CA LEU A 62 8.38 -2.39 14.53
C LEU A 62 7.58 -1.09 14.56
N LEU A 63 6.26 -1.21 14.73
CA LEU A 63 5.36 -0.08 14.71
C LEU A 63 5.69 0.92 15.83
N LYS A 64 6.12 2.12 15.44
CA LYS A 64 6.42 3.23 16.36
C LYS A 64 5.20 4.13 16.57
N GLN A 65 5.13 4.78 17.73
CA GLN A 65 4.11 5.80 18.00
C GLN A 65 4.34 7.02 17.12
N ARG A 66 3.27 7.57 16.51
CA ARG A 66 3.35 8.83 15.77
C ARG A 66 3.72 9.99 16.69
N GLU A 67 4.72 10.77 16.29
CA GLU A 67 5.23 11.91 17.07
C GLU A 67 4.48 13.22 16.76
N GLY A 68 3.96 13.36 15.54
CA GLY A 68 3.24 14.55 15.08
C GLY A 68 1.72 14.46 15.21
N LYS A 69 1.07 15.60 15.44
CA LYS A 69 -0.39 15.72 15.28
C LYS A 69 -0.75 15.75 13.79
N LEU A 70 -1.80 15.02 13.41
CA LEU A 70 -2.36 15.06 12.06
C LEU A 70 -3.22 16.33 11.89
N ASN A 71 -2.90 17.14 10.88
CA ASN A 71 -3.59 18.42 10.62
C ASN A 71 -4.87 18.23 9.80
N LEU A 72 -5.87 17.57 10.37
CA LEU A 72 -7.17 17.31 9.73
C LEU A 72 -8.05 18.57 9.60
N GLU A 73 -7.80 19.59 10.43
CA GLU A 73 -8.65 20.78 10.55
C GLU A 73 -8.31 21.88 9.52
N SER A 74 -7.15 21.80 8.88
CA SER A 74 -6.61 22.86 8.02
C SER A 74 -7.50 23.23 6.81
N ARG A 75 -8.39 22.32 6.41
CA ARG A 75 -9.32 22.47 5.27
C ARG A 75 -10.79 22.56 5.69
N VAL A 76 -11.09 22.58 7.00
CA VAL A 76 -12.47 22.73 7.49
C VAL A 76 -12.95 24.15 7.17
N GLY A 77 -14.10 24.26 6.51
CA GLY A 77 -14.71 25.53 6.11
C GLY A 77 -14.14 26.18 4.84
N LYS A 78 -13.18 25.55 4.15
CA LYS A 78 -12.63 26.05 2.88
C LYS A 78 -13.29 25.36 1.69
N THR A 79 -13.81 26.15 0.74
CA THR A 79 -14.32 25.65 -0.54
C THR A 79 -13.18 25.57 -1.56
N HIS A 80 -13.03 24.42 -2.21
CA HIS A 80 -12.03 24.21 -3.26
C HIS A 80 -12.72 23.83 -4.57
N LEU A 81 -12.26 24.42 -5.68
CA LEU A 81 -12.75 24.09 -7.02
C LEU A 81 -12.22 22.71 -7.43
N ALA A 82 -13.12 21.77 -7.66
CA ALA A 82 -12.76 20.43 -8.12
C ALA A 82 -12.48 20.45 -9.63
N LEU A 83 -11.19 20.43 -10.02
CA LEU A 83 -10.80 20.17 -11.41
C LEU A 83 -10.80 18.65 -11.64
N ALA A 84 -11.36 18.15 -12.74
CA ALA A 84 -11.57 16.73 -13.02
C ALA A 84 -10.29 15.88 -13.27
N THR A 85 -9.12 16.37 -12.84
CA THR A 85 -7.83 15.67 -12.96
C THR A 85 -7.52 14.87 -11.70
N SER A 86 -7.29 13.56 -11.84
CA SER A 86 -6.83 12.69 -10.75
C SER A 86 -5.48 13.19 -10.21
N GLY A 87 -5.43 13.57 -8.93
CA GLY A 87 -4.20 14.06 -8.32
C GLY A 87 -4.41 14.67 -6.93
N PRO A 88 -3.34 15.18 -6.29
CA PRO A 88 -3.35 15.72 -4.93
C PRO A 88 -4.23 16.98 -4.77
N ARG A 89 -4.70 17.53 -5.89
CA ARG A 89 -5.58 18.69 -5.96
C ARG A 89 -7.07 18.34 -5.92
N GLN A 90 -7.41 17.05 -5.84
CA GLN A 90 -8.78 16.60 -5.61
C GLN A 90 -9.26 16.99 -4.19
N PRO A 91 -10.57 17.30 -4.02
CA PRO A 91 -11.14 17.55 -2.71
C PRO A 91 -11.08 16.27 -1.86
N GLY A 92 -10.44 16.35 -0.70
CA GLY A 92 -10.25 15.24 0.23
C GLY A 92 -8.91 15.29 0.98
N PHE A 93 -8.64 14.23 1.74
CA PHE A 93 -7.38 13.93 2.41
C PHE A 93 -6.51 13.07 1.48
N TYR A 94 -5.33 13.57 1.13
CA TYR A 94 -4.37 12.86 0.29
C TYR A 94 -3.35 12.10 1.15
N CYS A 95 -2.99 10.90 0.71
CA CYS A 95 -1.96 10.07 1.33
C CYS A 95 -0.78 9.89 0.37
N ASP A 96 0.38 10.43 0.72
CA ASP A 96 1.58 10.38 -0.13
C ASP A 96 2.14 8.96 -0.30
N ALA A 97 2.00 8.10 0.72
CA ALA A 97 2.55 6.73 0.69
C ALA A 97 1.70 5.74 -0.13
N CYS A 98 0.46 6.08 -0.44
CA CYS A 98 -0.50 5.21 -1.12
C CYS A 98 -1.07 5.80 -2.41
N ASP A 99 -0.71 7.04 -2.74
CA ASP A 99 -1.23 7.81 -3.88
C ASP A 99 -2.76 7.75 -4.02
N CYS A 100 -3.47 7.88 -2.89
CA CYS A 100 -4.92 7.85 -2.86
C CYS A 100 -5.50 9.08 -2.16
N VAL A 101 -6.69 9.46 -2.62
CA VAL A 101 -7.49 10.55 -2.03
C VAL A 101 -8.67 9.93 -1.30
N LEU A 102 -8.78 10.19 -0.01
CA LEU A 102 -9.88 9.77 0.85
C LEU A 102 -10.79 10.98 1.13
N LYS A 103 -12.10 10.75 1.08
CA LYS A 103 -13.09 11.84 1.16
C LYS A 103 -13.33 12.31 2.60
N ASP A 104 -13.26 11.38 3.55
CA ASP A 104 -13.61 11.61 4.95
C ASP A 104 -12.39 11.48 5.87
N SER A 105 -12.42 12.18 7.00
CA SER A 105 -11.33 12.19 7.99
C SER A 105 -11.20 10.85 8.71
N ILE A 106 -12.32 10.18 9.00
CA ILE A 106 -12.34 8.85 9.63
C ILE A 106 -11.73 7.82 8.68
N SER A 107 -12.16 7.80 7.43
CA SER A 107 -11.59 6.91 6.42
C SER A 107 -10.10 7.15 6.20
N TYR A 108 -9.65 8.41 6.28
CA TYR A 108 -8.23 8.75 6.22
C TYR A 108 -7.45 8.22 7.43
N LEU A 109 -7.99 8.33 8.64
CA LEU A 109 -7.37 7.77 9.84
C LEU A 109 -7.24 6.25 9.77
N ASP A 110 -8.30 5.56 9.35
CA ASP A 110 -8.28 4.11 9.16
C ASP A 110 -7.31 3.67 8.06
N HIS A 111 -7.19 4.49 7.01
CA HIS A 111 -6.22 4.26 5.95
C HIS A 111 -4.77 4.30 6.45
N ILE A 112 -4.37 5.35 7.18
CA ILE A 112 -3.00 5.48 7.72
C ILE A 112 -2.72 4.40 8.78
N ASN A 113 -3.75 3.95 9.51
CA ASN A 113 -3.64 2.83 10.46
C ASN A 113 -3.67 1.45 9.78
N GLY A 114 -3.95 1.37 8.48
CA GLY A 114 -4.13 0.13 7.77
C GLY A 114 -2.83 -0.62 7.49
N ARG A 115 -2.91 -1.96 7.46
CA ARG A 115 -1.78 -2.86 7.13
C ARG A 115 -1.08 -2.52 5.82
N ARG A 116 -1.85 -2.11 4.80
CA ARG A 116 -1.28 -1.76 3.48
C ARG A 116 -0.42 -0.50 3.57
N HIS A 117 -0.94 0.55 4.19
CA HIS A 117 -0.21 1.81 4.35
C HIS A 117 1.07 1.62 5.17
N GLN A 118 0.99 0.88 6.28
CA GLN A 118 2.15 0.63 7.14
C GLN A 118 3.22 -0.24 6.46
N ARG A 119 2.83 -1.21 5.62
CA ARG A 119 3.78 -1.94 4.77
C ARG A 119 4.48 -1.04 3.76
N ASN A 120 3.74 -0.11 3.13
CA ASN A 120 4.34 0.85 2.19
C ASN A 120 5.34 1.78 2.90
N LEU A 121 5.13 2.07 4.19
CA LEU A 121 6.08 2.83 5.02
C LEU A 121 7.28 2.00 5.52
N GLY A 122 7.32 0.69 5.25
CA GLY A 122 8.39 -0.19 5.75
C GLY A 122 8.22 -0.63 7.20
N HIS A 123 7.02 -0.47 7.78
CA HIS A 123 6.71 -0.90 9.14
C HIS A 123 5.92 -2.21 9.17
N GLU A 124 6.20 -3.04 10.16
CA GLU A 124 5.35 -4.15 10.54
C GLU A 124 4.27 -3.73 11.53
N MET A 125 3.08 -4.30 11.43
CA MET A 125 1.97 -4.04 12.37
C MET A 125 2.15 -4.74 13.74
N ASN A 126 3.38 -5.11 14.07
CA ASN A 126 3.77 -5.71 15.33
C ASN A 126 4.38 -4.62 16.22
N VAL A 127 3.96 -4.58 17.49
CA VAL A 127 4.46 -3.63 18.49
C VAL A 127 5.42 -4.35 19.44
N GLU A 128 6.50 -3.69 19.82
CA GLU A 128 7.43 -4.20 20.83
C GLU A 128 6.74 -4.39 22.20
N ARG A 129 7.12 -5.43 22.95
CA ARG A 129 6.62 -5.63 24.31
C ARG A 129 7.32 -4.67 25.27
N SER A 130 6.54 -3.85 25.95
CA SER A 130 7.07 -2.87 26.91
C SER A 130 7.75 -3.53 28.10
N THR A 131 8.94 -3.04 28.48
CA THR A 131 9.64 -3.43 29.72
C THR A 131 9.24 -2.58 30.93
N LEU A 132 9.51 -3.07 32.15
CA LEU A 132 9.19 -2.34 33.39
C LEU A 132 9.86 -0.95 33.45
N GLU A 133 11.08 -0.84 32.94
CA GLU A 133 11.84 0.41 32.93
C GLU A 133 11.22 1.44 31.98
N GLN A 134 10.82 1.02 30.78
CA GLN A 134 10.13 1.85 29.79
C GLN A 134 8.82 2.42 30.37
N VAL A 135 8.06 1.60 31.11
CA VAL A 135 6.83 2.03 31.77
C VAL A 135 7.11 3.07 32.87
N LYS A 136 8.11 2.84 33.73
CA LYS A 136 8.50 3.81 34.77
C LYS A 136 8.91 5.15 34.16
N ALA A 137 9.73 5.14 33.10
CA ALA A 137 10.16 6.34 32.39
C ALA A 137 8.96 7.09 31.78
N ARG A 138 8.03 6.38 31.13
CA ARG A 138 6.84 7.00 30.52
C ARG A 138 5.93 7.62 31.57
N LEU A 139 5.74 6.95 32.71
CA LEU A 139 4.94 7.49 33.83
C LEU A 139 5.57 8.74 34.43
N ALA A 140 6.90 8.81 34.56
CA ALA A 140 7.60 10.01 35.01
C ALA A 140 7.36 11.20 34.06
N VAL A 141 7.47 10.98 32.74
CA VAL A 141 7.18 12.01 31.72
C VAL A 141 5.72 12.48 31.80
N LEU A 142 4.77 11.56 31.99
CA LEU A 142 3.35 11.92 32.10
C LEU A 142 3.04 12.71 33.37
N LYS A 143 3.67 12.37 34.51
CA LYS A 143 3.58 13.15 35.75
C LYS A 143 4.12 14.57 35.55
N ALA A 144 5.29 14.71 34.93
CA ALA A 144 5.87 16.02 34.62
C ALA A 144 4.96 16.84 33.69
N LYS A 145 4.41 16.23 32.63
CA LYS A 145 3.45 16.89 31.73
C LYS A 145 2.17 17.34 32.42
N LYS A 146 1.68 16.59 33.42
CA LYS A 146 0.48 16.95 34.20
C LYS A 146 0.77 18.07 35.21
N ALA A 147 1.98 18.13 35.73
CA ALA A 147 2.42 19.19 36.65
C ALA A 147 2.60 20.54 35.94
N GLN A 148 2.91 20.54 34.64
CA GLN A 148 2.92 21.76 33.85
C GLN A 148 1.50 22.32 33.75
N PRO A 149 1.27 23.59 34.12
CA PRO A 149 -0.04 24.20 33.99
C PRO A 149 -0.44 24.19 32.51
N LYS A 150 -1.65 23.71 32.21
CA LYS A 150 -2.20 23.80 30.86
C LYS A 150 -2.19 25.27 30.48
N LYS A 151 -1.39 25.66 29.47
CA LYS A 151 -1.45 27.01 28.91
C LYS A 151 -2.90 27.24 28.49
N ALA A 152 -3.58 28.12 29.22
CA ALA A 152 -4.91 28.58 28.84
C ALA A 152 -4.74 29.33 27.52
N TYR A 153 -5.13 28.69 26.43
CA TYR A 153 -5.34 29.41 25.18
C TYR A 153 -6.63 30.21 25.38
N GLY A 154 -6.47 31.53 25.53
CA GLY A 154 -7.55 32.50 25.42
C GLY A 154 -7.85 32.82 23.96
#